data_AF-A0A954UGB6-F1
#
_entry.id   AF-A0A954UGB6-F1
#
_cell.length_a   1.000
_cell.length_b   1.000
_cell.length_c   1.000
_cell.angle_alpha   90.00
_cell.angle_beta   90.00
_cell.angle_gamma   90.00
#
_symmetry.space_group_name_H-M   'P 1'
#
loop_
_entity.id
_entity.type
_entity.pdbx_description
1 polymer ?
#
loop_
_entity_poly.entity_id
_entity_poly.type
_entity_poly.pdbx_seq_one_letter_code
_entity_poly.pdbx_strand_id
1 'polypeptide(L)'
;PDTIANEYTVGRFADVFAPGAVNNTNRFLDYDGNNTINQDDAKIAVGKIASRVNRLLKPFRQDPNIDLVVMHTPGLTSAADPGAGERKLAEGQTAADENVYVVYIGDTRPEADLPDLGIAHQAFAGENNEFYGYVFAGGVKSHLASGNYRWKPQAKLTSVDFTNEVAFTVAHELGHLWGLGHLIDVDSTPGNAFSPDNYHHVMNTPKYANPAAARFLNDATHRMEIGNATTGASSYQHVSAKQEVRDSLRTNAAGNFVQTTIPNATFPDVPTYMQTPSHQGGYLGADNPPPKPNSDVPAATLGQASGITVADISSSLTTGFNTLRDDYLDDFAAQLNLPDGSLPLVDADLGSLLQLDVALADAISSINISGAANMSELSQQLTTAGFTISHALTDEQFTGLDPAEPADFVRASRTYSLARILKSTAMTQNGLDAIGELAGVNLNGQLDAMADVYFTVSFGVDTDGFYLVPGNGVLASVAVGGNLSASAGGGTISGNAAVGVSPEVRLTTSHADGRIRLADLVDDPPNQTFA
;
A
#
# COMPACT_ATOMS: atom_id res chain seq x y z
N PRO A 1 -3.01 32.58 -5.77
CA PRO A 1 -3.52 31.26 -5.36
C PRO A 1 -3.41 31.16 -3.85
N ASP A 2 -4.18 30.27 -3.24
CA ASP A 2 -4.27 30.16 -1.78
C ASP A 2 -3.38 28.99 -1.40
N THR A 3 -2.08 29.24 -1.47
CA THR A 3 -1.04 28.21 -1.49
C THR A 3 0.22 28.80 -0.91
N ILE A 4 1.11 27.94 -0.42
CA ILE A 4 2.49 28.35 -0.18
C ILE A 4 3.15 28.71 -1.51
N ALA A 5 3.97 29.76 -1.50
CA ALA A 5 4.65 30.25 -2.68
C ALA A 5 5.64 29.22 -3.21
N ASN A 6 5.55 28.92 -4.52
CA ASN A 6 6.40 27.97 -5.26
C ASN A 6 6.13 26.47 -5.01
N GLU A 7 5.00 26.13 -4.40
CA GLU A 7 4.55 24.74 -4.26
C GLU A 7 3.38 24.40 -5.20
N TYR A 8 2.44 23.59 -4.71
CA TYR A 8 1.19 23.22 -5.34
C TYR A 8 0.34 24.43 -5.74
N THR A 9 -0.17 24.47 -6.98
CA THR A 9 -1.10 25.51 -7.45
C THR A 9 -2.53 24.95 -7.48
N VAL A 10 -3.32 25.21 -6.44
CA VAL A 10 -4.62 24.55 -6.21
C VAL A 10 -5.85 25.25 -6.83
N GLY A 11 -5.64 26.19 -7.76
CA GLY A 11 -6.70 27.08 -8.24
C GLY A 11 -7.19 28.04 -7.14
N ARG A 12 -8.41 28.59 -7.28
CA ARG A 12 -9.05 29.42 -6.25
C ARG A 12 -10.39 28.79 -5.88
N PHE A 13 -10.74 28.73 -4.58
CA PHE A 13 -12.05 28.25 -4.14
C PHE A 13 -13.23 28.97 -4.83
N ALA A 14 -13.04 30.26 -5.13
CA ALA A 14 -13.94 31.07 -5.95
C ALA A 14 -14.35 30.40 -7.28
N ASP A 15 -13.44 29.71 -7.95
CA ASP A 15 -13.62 29.22 -9.32
C ASP A 15 -14.47 27.94 -9.35
N VAL A 16 -14.57 27.22 -8.21
CA VAL A 16 -15.56 26.15 -7.96
C VAL A 16 -16.98 26.66 -8.24
N PHE A 17 -17.26 27.94 -7.93
CA PHE A 17 -18.54 28.64 -8.09
C PHE A 17 -18.57 29.52 -9.35
N ALA A 18 -17.98 29.03 -10.45
CA ALA A 18 -18.05 29.66 -11.76
C ALA A 18 -19.50 30.07 -12.14
N PRO A 19 -19.74 31.32 -12.61
CA PRO A 19 -21.08 31.83 -12.88
C PRO A 19 -21.92 30.95 -13.82
N GLY A 20 -23.11 30.55 -13.38
CA GLY A 20 -23.99 29.72 -14.20
C GLY A 20 -25.36 29.42 -13.61
N ALA A 21 -26.29 28.98 -14.46
CA ALA A 21 -27.62 28.54 -14.05
C ALA A 21 -27.56 27.20 -13.30
N VAL A 22 -28.44 27.05 -12.31
CA VAL A 22 -28.59 25.83 -11.51
C VAL A 22 -29.28 24.72 -12.30
N ASN A 23 -28.76 23.50 -12.13
CA ASN A 23 -29.25 22.27 -12.73
C ASN A 23 -29.07 21.08 -11.75
N ASN A 24 -29.25 19.85 -12.23
CA ASN A 24 -29.20 18.65 -11.39
C ASN A 24 -27.78 18.30 -10.88
N THR A 25 -26.73 18.70 -11.60
CA THR A 25 -25.34 18.32 -11.31
C THR A 25 -24.58 19.37 -10.50
N ASN A 26 -25.09 20.60 -10.40
CA ASN A 26 -24.43 21.71 -9.71
C ASN A 26 -25.28 22.42 -8.63
N ARG A 27 -26.56 22.06 -8.43
CA ARG A 27 -27.46 22.65 -7.40
C ARG A 27 -26.93 22.71 -5.96
N PHE A 28 -25.96 21.88 -5.61
CA PHE A 28 -25.30 21.93 -4.30
C PHE A 28 -24.28 23.08 -4.18
N LEU A 29 -24.08 23.86 -5.24
CA LEU A 29 -23.29 25.10 -5.24
C LEU A 29 -24.17 26.36 -5.19
N ASP A 30 -25.50 26.21 -5.23
CA ASP A 30 -26.45 27.28 -4.94
C ASP A 30 -26.64 27.35 -3.42
N TYR A 31 -26.12 28.40 -2.80
CA TYR A 31 -26.06 28.60 -1.35
C TYR A 31 -27.05 29.64 -0.84
N ASP A 32 -27.54 30.53 -1.71
CA ASP A 32 -28.57 31.52 -1.42
C ASP A 32 -29.97 31.15 -1.95
N GLY A 33 -30.07 30.19 -2.88
CA GLY A 33 -31.31 29.66 -3.46
C GLY A 33 -31.83 30.46 -4.66
N ASN A 34 -31.02 31.33 -5.26
CA ASN A 34 -31.44 32.22 -6.35
C ASN A 34 -31.51 31.54 -7.74
N ASN A 35 -31.10 30.27 -7.86
CA ASN A 35 -30.93 29.48 -9.10
C ASN A 35 -29.76 29.90 -10.01
N THR A 36 -28.82 30.70 -9.50
CA THR A 36 -27.61 31.18 -10.21
C THR A 36 -26.38 31.06 -9.32
N ILE A 37 -25.54 30.07 -9.60
CA ILE A 37 -24.26 29.87 -8.91
C ILE A 37 -23.34 31.02 -9.26
N ASN A 38 -22.73 31.66 -8.26
CA ASN A 38 -21.83 32.78 -8.44
C ASN A 38 -20.88 32.99 -7.22
N GLN A 39 -20.13 34.09 -7.22
CA GLN A 39 -19.13 34.40 -6.17
C GLN A 39 -19.74 34.68 -4.79
N ASP A 40 -21.01 35.09 -4.70
CA ASP A 40 -21.68 35.26 -3.41
C ASP A 40 -22.01 33.91 -2.75
N ASP A 41 -22.30 32.87 -3.54
CA ASP A 41 -22.44 31.50 -3.02
C ASP A 41 -21.14 31.00 -2.39
N ALA A 42 -20.01 31.29 -3.02
CA ALA A 42 -18.69 30.93 -2.49
C ALA A 42 -18.44 31.57 -1.11
N LYS A 43 -18.82 32.84 -0.90
CA LYS A 43 -18.73 33.52 0.42
C LYS A 43 -19.59 32.82 1.47
N ILE A 44 -20.82 32.47 1.11
CA ILE A 44 -21.75 31.76 2.01
C ILE A 44 -21.22 30.34 2.30
N ALA A 45 -20.62 29.68 1.31
CA ALA A 45 -20.02 28.36 1.45
C ALA A 45 -18.84 28.36 2.43
N VAL A 46 -17.90 29.31 2.33
CA VAL A 46 -16.78 29.44 3.30
C VAL A 46 -17.31 29.50 4.74
N GLY A 47 -18.30 30.35 5.00
CA GLY A 47 -18.90 30.46 6.34
C GLY A 47 -19.59 29.18 6.83
N LYS A 48 -20.32 28.49 5.95
CA LYS A 48 -20.98 27.20 6.28
C LYS A 48 -19.95 26.07 6.50
N ILE A 49 -18.89 26.00 5.70
CA ILE A 49 -17.77 25.04 5.84
C ILE A 49 -17.04 25.28 7.16
N ALA A 50 -16.60 26.50 7.44
CA ALA A 50 -15.92 26.84 8.70
C ALA A 50 -16.79 26.52 9.94
N SER A 51 -18.10 26.75 9.87
CA SER A 51 -19.06 26.35 10.90
C SER A 51 -19.19 24.83 11.06
N ARG A 52 -19.11 24.06 9.96
CA ARG A 52 -19.18 22.59 9.99
C ARG A 52 -17.88 21.97 10.51
N VAL A 53 -16.71 22.48 10.12
CA VAL A 53 -15.39 22.11 10.70
C VAL A 53 -15.42 22.34 12.21
N ASN A 54 -15.82 23.54 12.65
CA ASN A 54 -16.03 23.86 14.07
C ASN A 54 -16.92 22.86 14.83
N ARG A 55 -17.90 22.25 14.14
CA ARG A 55 -18.79 21.23 14.73
C ARG A 55 -18.14 19.85 14.77
N LEU A 56 -17.34 19.48 13.77
CA LEU A 56 -16.58 18.22 13.74
C LEU A 56 -15.52 18.20 14.85
N LEU A 57 -14.81 19.31 15.02
CA LEU A 57 -13.74 19.48 16.02
C LEU A 57 -14.25 19.83 17.43
N LYS A 58 -15.58 19.92 17.62
CA LYS A 58 -16.22 20.17 18.92
C LYS A 58 -15.66 19.32 20.09
N PRO A 59 -15.34 18.02 19.94
CA PRO A 59 -14.80 17.21 21.04
C PRO A 59 -13.46 17.68 21.59
N PHE A 60 -12.61 18.27 20.73
CA PHE A 60 -11.34 18.89 21.11
C PHE A 60 -11.55 20.32 21.65
N ARG A 61 -12.41 21.12 21.00
CA ARG A 61 -12.80 22.47 21.47
C ARG A 61 -13.52 22.49 22.83
N GLN A 62 -13.98 21.33 23.32
CA GLN A 62 -14.59 21.16 24.64
C GLN A 62 -13.66 20.42 25.62
N ASP A 63 -12.43 20.11 25.21
CA ASP A 63 -11.41 19.60 26.11
C ASP A 63 -10.84 20.77 26.93
N PRO A 64 -10.91 20.76 28.27
CA PRO A 64 -10.34 21.84 29.08
C PRO A 64 -8.82 21.96 28.96
N ASN A 65 -8.15 20.99 28.32
CA ASN A 65 -6.71 20.99 28.09
C ASN A 65 -6.31 21.40 26.65
N ILE A 66 -7.26 21.76 25.77
CA ILE A 66 -6.99 22.16 24.38
C ILE A 66 -7.79 23.43 24.04
N ASP A 67 -7.12 24.58 23.93
CA ASP A 67 -7.76 25.82 23.48
C ASP A 67 -7.80 25.91 21.94
N LEU A 68 -8.64 25.06 21.33
CA LEU A 68 -8.74 25.00 19.87
C LEU A 68 -9.63 26.12 19.30
N VAL A 69 -8.95 27.11 18.70
CA VAL A 69 -9.56 28.21 17.94
C VAL A 69 -9.52 27.91 16.44
N VAL A 70 -10.69 27.66 15.83
CA VAL A 70 -10.80 27.52 14.37
C VAL A 70 -11.02 28.89 13.74
N MET A 71 -9.94 29.50 13.28
CA MET A 71 -9.99 30.68 12.41
C MET A 71 -10.38 30.26 10.99
N HIS A 72 -11.07 31.17 10.29
CA HIS A 72 -11.16 31.14 8.83
C HIS A 72 -10.97 32.59 8.36
N THR A 73 -10.38 32.78 7.19
CA THR A 73 -10.28 34.08 6.54
C THR A 73 -11.47 34.22 5.58
N PRO A 74 -12.59 34.88 5.98
CA PRO A 74 -13.83 34.93 5.17
C PRO A 74 -13.70 35.81 3.93
N GLY A 75 -12.60 36.56 3.80
CA GLY A 75 -12.19 37.07 2.51
C GLY A 75 -11.88 35.89 1.61
N LEU A 76 -12.82 35.55 0.71
CA LEU A 76 -12.45 34.99 -0.60
C LEU A 76 -11.21 35.74 -1.04
N THR A 77 -10.14 35.00 -1.24
CA THR A 77 -8.80 35.51 -1.53
C THR A 77 -8.82 36.31 -2.81
N SER A 78 -9.08 37.60 -2.64
CA SER A 78 -8.61 38.61 -3.56
C SER A 78 -7.10 38.42 -3.72
N ALA A 79 -6.56 38.73 -4.89
CA ALA A 79 -5.12 38.75 -5.11
C ALA A 79 -4.35 39.76 -4.23
N ALA A 80 -5.02 40.42 -3.27
CA ALA A 80 -4.44 41.39 -2.35
C ALA A 80 -3.73 40.78 -1.14
N ASP A 81 -3.94 39.51 -0.78
CA ASP A 81 -3.24 38.89 0.37
C ASP A 81 -3.01 37.36 0.24
N PRO A 82 -2.20 36.90 -0.73
CA PRO A 82 -1.90 35.48 -0.92
C PRO A 82 -1.09 34.86 0.23
N GLY A 83 -0.33 35.66 1.00
CA GLY A 83 0.54 35.19 2.09
C GLY A 83 -0.14 35.12 3.46
N ALA A 84 -1.47 35.22 3.56
CA ALA A 84 -2.17 35.24 4.85
C ALA A 84 -1.98 33.94 5.66
N GLY A 85 -1.98 32.78 4.98
CA GLY A 85 -1.70 31.48 5.59
C GLY A 85 -0.24 31.35 6.03
N GLU A 86 0.71 31.68 5.14
CA GLU A 86 2.14 31.67 5.44
C GLU A 86 2.50 32.54 6.65
N ARG A 87 1.91 33.75 6.76
CA ARG A 87 2.11 34.61 7.94
C ARG A 87 1.50 34.03 9.20
N LYS A 88 0.37 33.33 9.11
CA LYS A 88 -0.23 32.65 10.27
C LYS A 88 0.61 31.46 10.76
N LEU A 89 1.17 30.67 9.84
CA LEU A 89 2.18 29.65 10.16
C LEU A 89 3.41 30.28 10.81
N ALA A 90 3.95 31.37 10.24
CA ALA A 90 5.11 32.06 10.79
C ALA A 90 4.84 32.73 12.15
N GLU A 91 3.62 33.21 12.41
CA GLU A 91 3.20 33.70 13.72
C GLU A 91 3.25 32.55 14.75
N GLY A 92 2.64 31.39 14.45
CA GLY A 92 2.70 30.19 15.30
C GLY A 92 4.12 29.70 15.57
N GLN A 93 4.96 29.60 14.53
CA GLN A 93 6.38 29.22 14.61
C GLN A 93 7.24 30.15 15.50
N THR A 94 6.70 31.31 15.89
CA THR A 94 7.34 32.25 16.84
C THR A 94 6.60 32.39 18.17
N ALA A 95 5.44 31.76 18.32
CA ALA A 95 4.68 31.70 19.56
C ALA A 95 5.24 30.63 20.51
N ALA A 96 5.06 30.83 21.82
CA ALA A 96 5.50 29.89 22.85
C ALA A 96 4.34 29.01 23.37
N ASP A 97 3.12 29.34 22.99
CA ASP A 97 1.85 28.82 23.53
C ASP A 97 0.74 28.64 22.46
N GLU A 98 0.99 29.04 21.20
CA GLU A 98 0.11 28.79 20.06
C GLU A 98 0.78 27.82 19.07
N ASN A 99 0.03 26.87 18.53
CA ASN A 99 0.47 25.98 17.45
C ASN A 99 -0.50 26.15 16.27
N VAL A 100 0.01 26.59 15.12
CA VAL A 100 -0.83 27.01 13.98
C VAL A 100 -0.74 26.02 12.83
N TYR A 101 -1.92 25.49 12.45
CA TYR A 101 -2.13 24.64 11.29
C TYR A 101 -2.95 25.39 10.23
N VAL A 102 -2.58 25.29 8.95
CA VAL A 102 -3.30 25.96 7.86
C VAL A 102 -3.79 24.96 6.82
N VAL A 103 -5.10 24.89 6.60
CA VAL A 103 -5.68 24.10 5.50
C VAL A 103 -6.15 25.04 4.39
N TYR A 104 -5.47 24.98 3.25
CA TYR A 104 -5.78 25.73 2.04
C TYR A 104 -6.90 25.03 1.25
N ILE A 105 -7.96 25.74 0.90
CA ILE A 105 -9.08 25.16 0.12
C ILE A 105 -9.02 25.70 -1.31
N GLY A 106 -8.78 24.80 -2.27
CA GLY A 106 -8.65 25.10 -3.70
C GLY A 106 -9.83 24.63 -4.54
N ASP A 107 -9.74 24.86 -5.86
CA ASP A 107 -10.59 24.22 -6.86
C ASP A 107 -9.94 22.91 -7.32
N THR A 108 -8.80 23.00 -7.99
CA THR A 108 -8.14 21.87 -8.66
C THR A 108 -6.99 21.27 -7.86
N ARG A 109 -6.76 19.96 -7.97
CA ARG A 109 -5.47 19.35 -7.63
C ARG A 109 -4.41 19.81 -8.67
N PRO A 110 -3.13 20.03 -8.28
CA PRO A 110 -2.06 20.41 -9.21
C PRO A 110 -1.70 19.34 -10.25
N GLU A 111 -1.83 18.08 -9.87
CA GLU A 111 -1.79 16.93 -10.77
C GLU A 111 -3.24 16.55 -11.09
N ALA A 112 -3.55 16.34 -12.37
CA ALA A 112 -4.90 15.93 -12.80
C ALA A 112 -5.30 14.55 -12.25
N ASP A 113 -4.32 13.81 -11.73
CA ASP A 113 -4.24 12.37 -11.87
C ASP A 113 -4.60 11.59 -10.58
N LEU A 114 -5.54 12.07 -9.75
CA LEU A 114 -6.02 11.32 -8.57
C LEU A 114 -7.39 11.81 -8.02
N PRO A 115 -8.30 10.95 -7.50
CA PRO A 115 -9.54 11.40 -6.85
C PRO A 115 -9.37 11.75 -5.36
N ASP A 116 -8.14 12.01 -4.90
CA ASP A 116 -7.90 12.54 -3.54
C ASP A 116 -8.59 13.89 -3.39
N LEU A 117 -9.34 14.05 -2.30
CA LEU A 117 -10.08 15.29 -2.00
C LEU A 117 -9.23 16.28 -1.21
N GLY A 118 -8.10 15.85 -0.67
CA GLY A 118 -7.14 16.66 0.08
C GLY A 118 -5.77 15.97 0.17
N ILE A 119 -4.83 16.66 0.79
CA ILE A 119 -3.51 16.15 1.15
C ILE A 119 -2.96 16.98 2.33
N ALA A 120 -2.42 16.31 3.33
CA ALA A 120 -1.63 16.90 4.40
C ALA A 120 -0.46 15.99 4.74
N HIS A 121 0.70 16.59 5.04
CA HIS A 121 1.84 15.86 5.56
C HIS A 121 1.78 15.82 7.08
N GLN A 122 1.67 14.61 7.64
CA GLN A 122 1.91 14.36 9.04
C GLN A 122 3.39 14.64 9.34
N ALA A 123 3.70 15.43 10.38
CA ALA A 123 5.09 15.70 10.74
C ALA A 123 5.79 14.44 11.29
N PHE A 124 7.12 14.45 11.23
CA PHE A 124 7.93 13.36 11.75
C PHE A 124 8.01 13.39 13.29
N ALA A 125 8.28 12.23 13.89
CA ALA A 125 8.43 12.11 15.34
C ALA A 125 9.51 13.07 15.87
N GLY A 126 9.17 13.87 16.88
CA GLY A 126 10.07 14.86 17.47
C GLY A 126 10.20 16.19 16.72
N GLU A 127 9.57 16.35 15.55
CA GLU A 127 9.53 17.63 14.82
C GLU A 127 8.37 18.52 15.29
N ASN A 128 8.45 19.81 14.95
CA ASN A 128 7.33 20.75 15.16
C ASN A 128 6.31 20.58 14.03
N ASN A 129 5.05 20.77 14.37
CA ASN A 129 3.92 20.25 13.60
C ASN A 129 3.20 21.33 12.78
N GLU A 130 3.77 22.52 12.68
CA GLU A 130 3.19 23.71 12.03
C GLU A 130 3.31 23.65 10.52
N PHE A 131 2.61 22.66 9.98
CA PHE A 131 2.44 22.32 8.60
C PHE A 131 1.07 22.79 8.09
N TYR A 132 0.85 22.50 6.82
CA TYR A 132 -0.31 22.91 6.07
C TYR A 132 -0.82 21.73 5.25
N GLY A 133 -2.12 21.76 4.99
CA GLY A 133 -2.80 20.83 4.10
C GLY A 133 -3.51 21.56 2.97
N TYR A 134 -3.91 20.82 1.95
CA TYR A 134 -4.72 21.30 0.85
C TYR A 134 -6.01 20.47 0.77
N VAL A 135 -7.12 21.11 0.40
CA VAL A 135 -8.41 20.47 0.12
C VAL A 135 -8.90 20.93 -1.24
N PHE A 136 -9.15 19.98 -2.14
CA PHE A 136 -9.49 20.22 -3.54
C PHE A 136 -11.02 20.22 -3.70
N ALA A 137 -11.65 21.37 -3.45
CA ALA A 137 -13.11 21.48 -3.42
C ALA A 137 -13.76 21.35 -4.82
N GLY A 138 -13.00 21.54 -5.91
CA GLY A 138 -13.39 21.16 -7.27
C GLY A 138 -13.41 19.63 -7.48
N GLY A 139 -12.51 18.90 -6.81
CA GLY A 139 -12.58 17.44 -6.67
C GLY A 139 -13.84 17.00 -5.94
N VAL A 140 -14.16 17.63 -4.80
CA VAL A 140 -15.41 17.42 -4.05
C VAL A 140 -16.65 17.71 -4.91
N LYS A 141 -16.67 18.86 -5.61
CA LYS A 141 -17.71 19.21 -6.58
C LYS A 141 -17.88 18.12 -7.64
N SER A 142 -16.77 17.60 -8.17
CA SER A 142 -16.79 16.57 -9.22
C SER A 142 -17.29 15.22 -8.68
N HIS A 143 -16.90 14.84 -7.45
CA HIS A 143 -17.40 13.64 -6.77
C HIS A 143 -18.91 13.70 -6.52
N LEU A 144 -19.42 14.84 -6.06
CA LEU A 144 -20.86 15.07 -5.89
C LEU A 144 -21.60 15.14 -7.24
N ALA A 145 -20.99 15.77 -8.25
CA ALA A 145 -21.55 15.90 -9.61
C ALA A 145 -21.47 14.61 -10.45
N SER A 146 -20.66 13.61 -10.08
CA SER A 146 -20.61 12.33 -10.79
C SER A 146 -21.72 11.37 -10.36
N GLY A 147 -22.34 11.61 -9.20
CA GLY A 147 -23.30 10.68 -8.58
C GLY A 147 -22.64 9.54 -7.78
N ASN A 148 -21.30 9.51 -7.70
CA ASN A 148 -20.55 8.51 -6.92
C ASN A 148 -20.68 8.69 -5.39
N TYR A 149 -21.33 9.78 -4.93
CA TYR A 149 -21.61 10.03 -3.53
C TYR A 149 -22.68 9.06 -2.98
N ARG A 150 -22.22 7.91 -2.47
CA ARG A 150 -23.08 6.79 -2.05
C ARG A 150 -24.11 7.13 -0.97
N TRP A 151 -23.88 8.18 -0.19
CA TRP A 151 -24.72 8.55 0.96
C TRP A 151 -26.02 9.26 0.56
N LYS A 152 -26.11 9.82 -0.65
CA LYS A 152 -27.31 10.56 -1.11
C LYS A 152 -27.35 10.65 -2.64
N PRO A 153 -28.46 10.25 -3.31
CA PRO A 153 -28.57 10.34 -4.77
C PRO A 153 -28.34 11.76 -5.29
N GLN A 154 -27.61 11.90 -6.39
CA GLN A 154 -27.20 13.18 -6.99
C GLN A 154 -28.34 14.23 -7.07
N ALA A 155 -29.50 13.83 -7.60
CA ALA A 155 -30.65 14.72 -7.77
C ALA A 155 -31.23 15.28 -6.45
N LYS A 156 -30.84 14.70 -5.30
CA LYS A 156 -31.23 15.14 -3.95
C LYS A 156 -30.12 15.89 -3.22
N LEU A 157 -28.95 16.08 -3.84
CA LEU A 157 -27.85 16.86 -3.25
C LEU A 157 -28.23 18.33 -3.10
N THR A 158 -27.74 18.93 -2.02
CA THR A 158 -27.95 20.32 -1.62
C THR A 158 -26.62 20.91 -1.14
N SER A 159 -26.56 22.23 -0.96
CA SER A 159 -25.37 22.92 -0.45
C SER A 159 -24.94 22.48 0.96
N VAL A 160 -25.81 21.81 1.72
CA VAL A 160 -25.44 21.13 2.98
C VAL A 160 -24.54 19.91 2.72
N ASP A 161 -24.73 19.17 1.64
CA ASP A 161 -23.92 17.98 1.34
C ASP A 161 -22.50 18.39 0.92
N PHE A 162 -22.36 19.41 0.05
CA PHE A 162 -21.06 20.00 -0.29
C PHE A 162 -20.35 20.60 0.93
N THR A 163 -21.10 21.33 1.78
CA THR A 163 -20.57 21.84 3.05
C THR A 163 -20.04 20.70 3.94
N ASN A 164 -20.76 19.58 4.03
CA ASN A 164 -20.37 18.45 4.84
C ASN A 164 -19.13 17.73 4.29
N GLU A 165 -19.06 17.52 2.97
CA GLU A 165 -17.92 16.87 2.32
C GLU A 165 -16.64 17.70 2.48
N VAL A 166 -16.63 18.98 2.05
CA VAL A 166 -15.43 19.83 2.17
C VAL A 166 -15.00 19.98 3.63
N ALA A 167 -15.94 20.19 4.56
CA ALA A 167 -15.61 20.31 5.98
C ALA A 167 -15.13 18.98 6.61
N PHE A 168 -15.57 17.84 6.09
CA PHE A 168 -15.08 16.53 6.48
C PHE A 168 -13.62 16.37 6.03
N THR A 169 -13.31 16.65 4.76
CA THR A 169 -11.94 16.59 4.25
C THR A 169 -11.02 17.55 4.99
N VAL A 170 -11.42 18.81 5.22
CA VAL A 170 -10.63 19.76 6.03
C VAL A 170 -10.33 19.20 7.43
N ALA A 171 -11.29 18.52 8.05
CA ALA A 171 -11.11 17.93 9.38
C ALA A 171 -10.31 16.61 9.35
N HIS A 172 -10.25 15.91 8.21
CA HIS A 172 -9.43 14.73 7.93
C HIS A 172 -7.96 15.14 7.77
N GLU A 173 -7.68 16.09 6.86
CA GLU A 173 -6.33 16.63 6.66
C GLU A 173 -5.75 17.24 7.94
N LEU A 174 -6.57 18.00 8.69
CA LEU A 174 -6.17 18.52 10.00
C LEU A 174 -5.88 17.41 11.02
N GLY A 175 -6.53 16.24 10.90
CA GLY A 175 -6.22 15.07 11.69
C GLY A 175 -4.82 14.52 11.40
N HIS A 176 -4.43 14.41 10.13
CA HIS A 176 -3.06 14.06 9.74
C HIS A 176 -2.05 15.07 10.25
N LEU A 177 -2.36 16.37 10.13
CA LEU A 177 -1.55 17.43 10.75
C LEU A 177 -1.46 17.29 12.27
N TRP A 178 -2.40 16.66 12.97
CA TRP A 178 -2.29 16.38 14.41
C TRP A 178 -1.61 15.04 14.75
N GLY A 179 -1.03 14.37 13.76
CA GLY A 179 -0.38 13.07 13.91
C GLY A 179 -1.31 11.86 13.75
N LEU A 180 -2.60 12.08 13.45
CA LEU A 180 -3.53 10.97 13.31
C LEU A 180 -3.34 10.28 11.96
N GLY A 181 -2.86 9.04 12.00
CA GLY A 181 -2.84 8.18 10.82
C GLY A 181 -4.24 7.85 10.30
N HIS A 182 -4.32 7.35 9.07
CA HIS A 182 -5.51 6.64 8.60
C HIS A 182 -5.85 5.48 9.54
N LEU A 183 -7.14 5.21 9.73
CA LEU A 183 -7.53 3.93 10.33
C LEU A 183 -7.24 2.83 9.31
N ILE A 184 -6.35 1.89 9.66
CA ILE A 184 -6.12 0.69 8.83
C ILE A 184 -7.46 -0.03 8.65
N ASP A 185 -7.84 -0.24 7.39
CA ASP A 185 -9.07 -0.92 7.00
C ASP A 185 -9.06 -2.32 7.62
N VAL A 186 -10.01 -2.59 8.52
CA VAL A 186 -10.14 -3.89 9.20
C VAL A 186 -10.51 -5.01 8.21
N ASP A 187 -10.99 -4.61 7.02
CA ASP A 187 -11.47 -5.48 5.95
C ASP A 187 -10.36 -5.90 4.95
N SER A 188 -9.10 -5.46 5.14
CA SER A 188 -7.98 -5.86 4.26
C SER A 188 -7.52 -7.32 4.44
N THR A 189 -8.03 -8.02 5.46
CA THR A 189 -7.85 -9.47 5.64
C THR A 189 -9.18 -10.17 5.93
N PRO A 190 -9.78 -10.89 4.94
CA PRO A 190 -10.99 -11.67 5.16
C PRO A 190 -10.75 -12.80 6.18
N GLY A 191 -11.27 -12.64 7.39
CA GLY A 191 -11.23 -13.69 8.42
C GLY A 191 -11.11 -13.21 9.86
N ASN A 192 -10.63 -11.98 10.11
CA ASN A 192 -10.50 -11.48 11.48
C ASN A 192 -11.85 -10.99 12.03
N ALA A 193 -12.48 -11.80 12.87
CA ALA A 193 -13.71 -11.46 13.61
C ALA A 193 -13.49 -10.44 14.76
N PHE A 194 -12.61 -9.48 14.56
CA PHE A 194 -12.36 -8.35 15.45
C PHE A 194 -12.98 -7.09 14.85
N SER A 195 -14.28 -6.90 15.08
CA SER A 195 -14.87 -5.56 14.97
C SER A 195 -14.19 -4.69 16.04
N PRO A 196 -13.40 -3.65 15.68
CA PRO A 196 -12.68 -2.87 16.67
C PRO A 196 -13.65 -1.87 17.31
N ASP A 197 -13.73 -1.91 18.63
CA ASP A 197 -14.45 -0.88 19.37
C ASP A 197 -13.86 0.51 19.05
N ASN A 198 -14.77 1.46 18.77
CA ASN A 198 -14.55 2.91 18.72
C ASN A 198 -13.83 3.49 17.47
N TYR A 199 -14.56 3.65 16.37
CA TYR A 199 -14.14 4.31 15.11
C TYR A 199 -13.99 5.85 15.19
N HIS A 200 -12.86 6.40 14.71
CA HIS A 200 -12.81 7.83 14.34
C HIS A 200 -13.44 8.07 12.97
N HIS A 201 -14.72 8.47 12.93
CA HIS A 201 -15.43 8.69 11.67
C HIS A 201 -14.71 9.68 10.74
N VAL A 202 -13.98 10.67 11.28
CA VAL A 202 -13.32 11.71 10.48
C VAL A 202 -12.00 11.23 9.86
N MET A 203 -11.29 10.28 10.48
CA MET A 203 -10.02 9.72 9.94
C MET A 203 -10.22 8.54 8.97
N ASN A 204 -11.48 8.21 8.68
CA ASN A 204 -11.83 7.32 7.58
C ASN A 204 -11.93 8.13 6.28
N THR A 205 -11.75 7.45 5.14
CA THR A 205 -12.10 8.06 3.85
C THR A 205 -13.61 8.35 3.78
N PRO A 206 -14.06 9.33 2.97
CA PRO A 206 -15.50 9.60 2.77
C PRO A 206 -16.26 8.42 2.15
N LYS A 207 -15.54 7.47 1.52
CA LYS A 207 -16.05 6.17 1.10
C LYS A 207 -16.60 5.39 2.29
N TYR A 208 -16.00 5.46 3.48
CA TYR A 208 -16.40 4.64 4.63
C TYR A 208 -17.19 5.39 5.71
N ALA A 209 -16.93 6.68 5.92
CA ALA A 209 -17.70 7.50 6.85
C ALA A 209 -18.71 8.41 6.13
N ASN A 210 -19.93 8.52 6.68
CA ASN A 210 -20.92 9.46 6.17
C ASN A 210 -20.59 10.89 6.66
N PRO A 211 -20.22 11.84 5.78
CA PRO A 211 -19.79 13.19 6.18
C PRO A 211 -20.88 13.99 6.89
N ALA A 212 -22.16 13.70 6.63
CA ALA A 212 -23.28 14.33 7.32
C ALA A 212 -23.43 13.85 8.77
N ALA A 213 -23.00 12.62 9.08
CA ALA A 213 -23.06 12.00 10.40
C ALA A 213 -21.69 11.85 11.10
N ALA A 214 -20.61 12.21 10.41
CA ALA A 214 -19.25 12.16 10.92
C ALA A 214 -19.06 13.07 12.16
N ARG A 215 -18.24 12.58 13.07
CA ARG A 215 -17.83 13.19 14.34
C ARG A 215 -16.48 12.59 14.75
N PHE A 216 -15.60 13.40 15.33
CA PHE A 216 -14.52 12.83 16.14
C PHE A 216 -15.14 12.18 17.39
N LEU A 217 -14.66 11.01 17.77
CA LEU A 217 -15.10 10.28 18.96
C LEU A 217 -14.05 10.45 20.07
N ASN A 218 -14.46 10.93 21.25
CA ASN A 218 -13.54 11.20 22.37
C ASN A 218 -12.87 9.92 22.91
N ASP A 219 -13.55 8.79 22.75
CA ASP A 219 -13.23 7.43 23.17
C ASP A 219 -12.62 6.58 22.05
N ALA A 220 -12.55 7.10 20.82
CA ALA A 220 -12.05 6.33 19.70
C ALA A 220 -10.54 6.10 19.77
N THR A 221 -10.20 4.82 19.62
CA THR A 221 -8.83 4.32 19.55
C THR A 221 -8.53 3.94 18.12
N HIS A 222 -7.37 4.32 17.61
CA HIS A 222 -6.88 3.80 16.35
C HIS A 222 -5.75 2.78 16.57
N ARG A 223 -5.52 1.95 15.57
CA ARG A 223 -4.51 0.90 15.58
C ARG A 223 -3.23 1.46 14.94
N MET A 224 -2.33 2.01 15.76
CA MET A 224 -1.05 2.53 15.28
C MET A 224 -0.12 1.35 14.95
N GLU A 225 0.42 1.33 13.73
CA GLU A 225 1.46 0.39 13.35
C GLU A 225 2.82 0.88 13.87
N ILE A 226 3.44 0.08 14.74
CA ILE A 226 4.75 0.32 15.32
C ILE A 226 5.71 -0.72 14.74
N GLY A 227 6.39 -0.35 13.66
CA GLY A 227 7.37 -1.19 12.98
C GLY A 227 8.60 -1.45 13.85
N ASN A 228 8.96 -2.72 14.04
CA ASN A 228 10.27 -3.11 14.53
C ASN A 228 11.25 -3.13 13.35
N ALA A 229 12.02 -2.05 13.18
CA ALA A 229 12.99 -1.92 12.09
C ALA A 229 14.11 -2.99 12.11
N THR A 230 14.35 -3.65 13.24
CA THR A 230 15.38 -4.69 13.38
C THR A 230 14.90 -6.06 12.93
N THR A 231 13.61 -6.39 13.14
CA THR A 231 13.03 -7.68 12.75
C THR A 231 12.09 -7.61 11.54
N GLY A 232 11.80 -6.41 11.03
CA GLY A 232 10.77 -6.16 10.02
C GLY A 232 9.33 -6.38 10.52
N ALA A 233 9.13 -6.74 11.80
CA ALA A 233 7.83 -7.10 12.33
C ALA A 233 7.06 -5.86 12.82
N SER A 234 5.87 -5.62 12.28
CA SER A 234 4.95 -4.62 12.81
C SER A 234 4.25 -5.13 14.08
N SER A 235 4.40 -4.40 15.18
CA SER A 235 3.50 -4.51 16.33
C SER A 235 2.40 -3.45 16.22
N TYR A 236 1.25 -3.66 16.86
CA TYR A 236 0.14 -2.73 16.79
C TYR A 236 -0.32 -2.32 18.18
N GLN A 237 -0.51 -1.02 18.40
CA GLN A 237 -1.04 -0.50 19.66
C GLN A 237 -2.36 0.24 19.44
N HIS A 238 -3.29 0.04 20.37
CA HIS A 238 -4.54 0.81 20.42
C HIS A 238 -4.27 2.12 21.14
N VAL A 239 -4.23 3.20 20.37
CA VAL A 239 -3.94 4.55 20.85
C VAL A 239 -5.24 5.35 20.87
N SER A 240 -5.59 5.98 22.00
CA SER A 240 -6.67 6.97 22.01
C SER A 240 -6.24 8.16 21.17
N ALA A 241 -6.88 8.42 20.03
CA ALA A 241 -6.49 9.56 19.19
C ALA A 241 -6.71 10.90 19.90
N LYS A 242 -7.56 10.95 20.93
CA LYS A 242 -7.67 12.11 21.81
C LYS A 242 -6.42 12.31 22.67
N GLN A 243 -5.80 11.23 23.12
CA GLN A 243 -4.50 11.31 23.79
C GLN A 243 -3.42 11.72 22.81
N GLU A 244 -3.47 11.25 21.57
CA GLU A 244 -2.48 11.61 20.54
C GLU A 244 -2.57 13.06 20.07
N VAL A 245 -3.76 13.62 19.85
CA VAL A 245 -3.92 15.07 19.62
C VAL A 245 -3.42 15.89 20.82
N ARG A 246 -3.54 15.38 22.05
CA ARG A 246 -2.91 16.04 23.21
C ARG A 246 -1.38 15.92 23.20
N ASP A 247 -0.85 14.81 22.66
CA ASP A 247 0.58 14.49 22.64
C ASP A 247 1.33 15.15 21.47
N SER A 248 0.64 15.49 20.38
CA SER A 248 1.14 16.38 19.33
C SER A 248 1.02 17.88 19.67
N LEU A 249 0.24 18.22 20.70
CA LEU A 249 0.14 19.57 21.27
C LEU A 249 0.98 19.76 22.56
N ARG A 250 1.86 18.81 22.90
CA ARG A 250 2.80 18.98 24.03
C ARG A 250 3.98 19.87 23.65
N THR A 251 4.38 20.71 24.60
CA THR A 251 5.68 21.40 24.55
C THR A 251 6.76 20.57 25.26
N ASN A 252 7.97 20.60 24.72
CA ASN A 252 9.14 20.02 25.36
C ASN A 252 9.68 20.91 26.50
N ALA A 253 10.76 20.48 27.16
CA ALA A 253 11.37 21.23 28.27
C ALA A 253 11.93 22.62 27.89
N ALA A 254 12.07 22.93 26.60
CA ALA A 254 12.45 24.25 26.10
C ALA A 254 11.24 25.14 25.73
N GLY A 255 10.00 24.62 25.83
CA GLY A 255 8.77 25.33 25.46
C GLY A 255 8.34 25.13 24.01
N ASN A 256 9.10 24.41 23.19
CA ASN A 256 8.75 24.19 21.78
C ASN A 256 7.72 23.07 21.67
N PHE A 257 6.68 23.25 20.84
CA PHE A 257 5.81 22.14 20.44
C PHE A 257 6.63 21.05 19.75
N VAL A 258 6.38 19.80 20.14
CA VAL A 258 6.99 18.61 19.53
C VAL A 258 5.93 17.53 19.35
N GLN A 259 5.93 16.87 18.21
CA GLN A 259 5.12 15.68 18.04
C GLN A 259 5.73 14.52 18.83
N THR A 260 5.26 14.32 20.06
CA THR A 260 5.39 13.02 20.73
C THR A 260 4.36 12.05 20.15
N THR A 261 4.69 11.40 19.03
CA THR A 261 4.20 10.03 18.82
C THR A 261 4.54 9.23 20.08
N ILE A 262 3.60 8.40 20.54
CA ILE A 262 3.67 7.82 21.90
C ILE A 262 5.05 7.21 22.13
N PRO A 263 5.80 7.68 23.15
CA PRO A 263 7.07 7.08 23.50
C PRO A 263 6.80 5.63 23.94
N ASN A 264 7.07 4.69 23.03
CA ASN A 264 7.37 3.35 23.47
C ASN A 264 8.60 3.49 24.38
N ALA A 265 8.48 3.10 25.65
CA ALA A 265 9.60 3.13 26.59
C ALA A 265 10.84 2.32 26.12
N THR A 266 10.68 1.56 25.04
CA THR A 266 11.71 0.79 24.34
C THR A 266 12.39 1.57 23.18
N PHE A 267 11.72 2.52 22.51
CA PHE A 267 12.22 3.16 21.26
C PHE A 267 11.78 4.63 21.11
N PRO A 268 12.68 5.62 21.27
CA PRO A 268 12.36 7.04 21.12
C PRO A 268 12.58 7.65 19.71
N ASP A 269 13.12 6.89 18.74
CA ASP A 269 13.80 7.47 17.56
C ASP A 269 13.24 7.05 16.17
N VAL A 270 11.91 6.89 15.98
CA VAL A 270 11.32 6.33 14.72
C VAL A 270 10.24 7.22 14.07
N PRO A 271 10.40 7.66 12.79
CA PRO A 271 9.36 8.36 12.02
C PRO A 271 8.45 7.45 11.18
N THR A 272 7.24 7.92 10.84
CA THR A 272 6.18 7.15 10.16
C THR A 272 5.54 7.89 8.97
N TYR A 273 5.78 7.45 7.72
CA TYR A 273 5.14 8.01 6.50
C TYR A 273 4.87 7.01 5.33
N MET A 274 5.04 5.68 5.48
CA MET A 274 4.88 4.76 4.33
C MET A 274 3.42 4.42 3.92
N GLN A 275 2.54 5.41 3.66
CA GLN A 275 1.18 5.16 3.12
C GLN A 275 0.60 6.27 2.21
N THR A 276 1.13 6.46 0.98
CA THR A 276 0.39 7.19 -0.10
C THR A 276 0.60 6.59 -1.52
N PRO A 277 -0.10 5.49 -1.90
CA PRO A 277 0.00 4.91 -3.24
C PRO A 277 -1.34 4.91 -4.03
N SER A 278 -1.43 5.69 -5.10
CA SER A 278 -2.64 5.83 -5.94
C SER A 278 -2.38 6.79 -7.15
N HIS A 279 -3.25 7.05 -8.15
CA HIS A 279 -4.08 6.16 -9.00
C HIS A 279 -4.76 6.86 -10.24
N GLN A 280 -4.09 7.73 -11.01
CA GLN A 280 -4.38 7.91 -12.47
C GLN A 280 -3.06 7.89 -13.26
N GLY A 281 -3.15 7.85 -14.59
CA GLY A 281 -1.98 7.83 -15.45
C GLY A 281 -1.19 6.50 -15.45
N GLY A 282 -1.77 5.41 -14.95
CA GLY A 282 -1.19 4.08 -15.11
C GLY A 282 0.09 3.82 -14.31
N TYR A 283 0.16 4.31 -13.07
CA TYR A 283 1.15 3.81 -12.12
C TYR A 283 0.60 2.54 -11.45
N LEU A 284 1.18 1.41 -11.84
CA LEU A 284 1.38 0.25 -10.96
C LEU A 284 1.75 0.74 -9.55
N GLY A 285 1.36 -0.02 -8.52
CA GLY A 285 2.05 0.11 -7.23
C GLY A 285 3.55 -0.01 -7.48
N ALA A 286 4.37 0.80 -6.79
CA ALA A 286 5.82 0.78 -6.95
C ALA A 286 6.30 -0.68 -6.94
N ASP A 287 7.03 -1.10 -7.99
CA ASP A 287 7.35 -2.49 -8.29
C ASP A 287 7.58 -3.27 -7.00
N ASN A 288 6.74 -4.29 -6.73
CA ASN A 288 6.71 -5.01 -5.46
C ASN A 288 8.16 -5.33 -5.06
N PRO A 289 8.70 -4.76 -3.96
CA PRO A 289 10.13 -4.78 -3.72
C PRO A 289 10.60 -6.23 -3.70
N PRO A 290 11.64 -6.61 -4.47
CA PRO A 290 12.00 -8.00 -4.67
C PRO A 290 12.05 -8.75 -3.34
N PRO A 291 11.24 -9.80 -3.15
CA PRO A 291 11.06 -10.41 -1.84
C PRO A 291 12.40 -10.85 -1.28
N LYS A 292 12.72 -10.41 -0.06
CA LYS A 292 13.99 -10.73 0.57
C LYS A 292 14.09 -12.26 0.73
N PRO A 293 15.17 -12.91 0.27
CA PRO A 293 15.37 -14.34 0.49
C PRO A 293 15.51 -14.64 1.98
N ASN A 294 14.98 -15.77 2.43
CA ASN A 294 15.20 -16.23 3.80
C ASN A 294 16.60 -16.86 3.93
N SER A 295 17.44 -16.28 4.78
CA SER A 295 18.75 -16.82 5.14
C SER A 295 18.73 -17.74 6.36
N ASP A 296 17.64 -17.71 7.13
CA ASP A 296 17.61 -18.18 8.50
C ASP A 296 17.14 -19.63 8.55
N VAL A 297 18.10 -20.50 8.84
CA VAL A 297 17.93 -21.95 9.05
C VAL A 297 18.70 -22.32 10.32
N PRO A 298 18.16 -23.20 11.19
CA PRO A 298 18.92 -23.84 12.24
C PRO A 298 20.22 -24.47 11.73
N ALA A 299 21.22 -24.62 12.60
CA ALA A 299 22.42 -25.38 12.28
C ALA A 299 22.06 -26.80 11.80
N ALA A 300 22.83 -27.36 10.86
CA ALA A 300 22.63 -28.71 10.38
C ALA A 300 22.61 -29.72 11.54
N THR A 301 21.73 -30.72 11.46
CA THR A 301 21.59 -31.80 12.47
C THR A 301 21.72 -33.20 11.87
N LEU A 302 21.92 -33.30 10.56
CA LEU A 302 21.97 -34.54 9.77
C LEU A 302 23.32 -34.68 9.05
N GLY A 303 23.72 -35.93 8.79
CA GLY A 303 24.97 -36.26 8.10
C GLY A 303 26.23 -36.14 8.96
N GLN A 304 27.40 -36.24 8.31
CA GLN A 304 28.73 -36.11 8.92
C GLN A 304 29.69 -35.43 7.94
N ALA A 305 30.59 -34.56 8.42
CA ALA A 305 31.58 -33.88 7.56
C ALA A 305 32.65 -34.83 6.98
N SER A 306 32.82 -36.02 7.56
CA SER A 306 33.83 -37.02 7.18
C SER A 306 33.79 -37.39 5.69
N GLY A 307 34.83 -36.97 4.96
CA GLY A 307 35.07 -37.39 3.58
C GLY A 307 34.41 -36.53 2.51
N ILE A 308 33.64 -35.50 2.90
CA ILE A 308 33.12 -34.50 1.98
C ILE A 308 34.27 -33.57 1.54
N THR A 309 34.38 -33.31 0.24
CA THR A 309 35.35 -32.37 -0.35
C THR A 309 34.65 -31.15 -0.95
N VAL A 310 35.40 -30.09 -1.26
CA VAL A 310 34.86 -28.92 -1.98
C VAL A 310 34.35 -29.31 -3.38
N ALA A 311 34.93 -30.33 -4.01
CA ALA A 311 34.41 -30.87 -5.27
C ALA A 311 33.01 -31.50 -5.08
N ASP A 312 32.76 -32.19 -3.97
CA ASP A 312 31.45 -32.78 -3.66
C ASP A 312 30.41 -31.70 -3.32
N ILE A 313 30.81 -30.66 -2.57
CA ILE A 313 29.96 -29.50 -2.24
C ILE A 313 29.57 -28.74 -3.50
N SER A 314 30.56 -28.39 -4.34
CA SER A 314 30.33 -27.62 -5.58
C SER A 314 29.58 -28.43 -6.65
N SER A 315 29.81 -29.74 -6.72
CA SER A 315 29.01 -30.66 -7.53
C SER A 315 27.57 -30.74 -7.01
N SER A 316 27.37 -30.85 -5.69
CA SER A 316 26.04 -30.92 -5.06
C SER A 316 25.23 -29.62 -5.26
N LEU A 317 25.87 -28.45 -5.18
CA LEU A 317 25.24 -27.18 -5.57
C LEU A 317 24.90 -27.13 -7.07
N THR A 318 25.84 -27.53 -7.93
CA THR A 318 25.65 -27.51 -9.39
C THR A 318 24.51 -28.43 -9.81
N THR A 319 24.53 -29.69 -9.38
CA THR A 319 23.47 -30.66 -9.66
C THR A 319 22.17 -30.26 -9.00
N GLY A 320 22.17 -29.94 -7.71
CA GLY A 320 20.94 -29.64 -6.96
C GLY A 320 20.20 -28.40 -7.46
N PHE A 321 20.92 -27.33 -7.79
CA PHE A 321 20.31 -26.13 -8.38
C PHE A 321 19.82 -26.39 -9.82
N ASN A 322 20.58 -27.13 -10.64
CA ASN A 322 20.15 -27.43 -12.00
C ASN A 322 18.97 -28.42 -12.03
N THR A 323 18.89 -29.37 -11.09
CA THR A 323 17.71 -30.22 -10.87
C THR A 323 16.51 -29.40 -10.39
N LEU A 324 16.67 -28.46 -9.45
CA LEU A 324 15.61 -27.51 -9.08
C LEU A 324 15.07 -26.77 -10.33
N ARG A 325 15.99 -26.31 -11.19
CA ARG A 325 15.65 -25.60 -12.41
C ARG A 325 14.93 -26.48 -13.44
N ASP A 326 15.51 -27.64 -13.74
CA ASP A 326 15.11 -28.48 -14.88
C ASP A 326 13.91 -29.38 -14.57
N ASP A 327 13.73 -29.79 -13.31
CA ASP A 327 12.71 -30.76 -12.92
C ASP A 327 11.53 -30.15 -12.13
N TYR A 328 11.68 -28.96 -11.50
CA TYR A 328 10.66 -28.40 -10.59
C TYR A 328 10.17 -26.97 -10.89
N LEU A 329 10.80 -26.18 -11.78
CA LEU A 329 10.30 -24.82 -12.07
C LEU A 329 8.90 -24.82 -12.69
N ASP A 330 8.57 -25.85 -13.46
CA ASP A 330 7.23 -26.05 -14.01
C ASP A 330 6.20 -26.29 -12.90
N ASP A 331 6.58 -27.00 -11.81
CA ASP A 331 5.72 -27.18 -10.64
C ASP A 331 5.51 -25.86 -9.88
N PHE A 332 6.57 -25.03 -9.72
CA PHE A 332 6.41 -23.69 -9.15
C PHE A 332 5.49 -22.80 -10.01
N ALA A 333 5.58 -22.89 -11.34
CA ALA A 333 4.68 -22.20 -12.26
C ALA A 333 3.25 -22.71 -12.15
N ALA A 334 3.06 -24.04 -12.00
CA ALA A 334 1.78 -24.70 -11.83
C ALA A 334 1.12 -24.40 -10.47
N GLN A 335 1.90 -24.23 -9.40
CA GLN A 335 1.39 -23.84 -8.07
C GLN A 335 0.99 -22.36 -8.02
N LEU A 336 1.62 -21.50 -8.83
CA LEU A 336 1.17 -20.12 -9.04
C LEU A 336 -0.09 -20.05 -9.93
N ASN A 337 -0.45 -21.16 -10.56
CA ASN A 337 -1.50 -21.20 -11.56
C ASN A 337 -2.89 -21.22 -10.91
N LEU A 338 -3.70 -20.22 -11.25
CA LEU A 338 -5.11 -20.21 -10.87
C LEU A 338 -5.90 -21.08 -11.88
N PRO A 339 -6.68 -22.08 -11.44
CA PRO A 339 -7.45 -22.95 -12.34
C PRO A 339 -8.37 -22.17 -13.29
N ASP A 340 -8.67 -22.74 -14.47
CA ASP A 340 -9.59 -22.14 -15.45
C ASP A 340 -10.86 -21.57 -14.80
N GLY A 341 -11.19 -20.32 -15.13
CA GLY A 341 -12.34 -19.59 -14.57
C GLY A 341 -12.19 -19.07 -13.14
N SER A 342 -11.06 -19.33 -12.46
CA SER A 342 -10.74 -18.71 -11.16
C SER A 342 -10.39 -17.22 -11.29
N LEU A 343 -9.83 -16.84 -12.45
CA LEU A 343 -9.78 -15.45 -12.88
C LEU A 343 -11.11 -15.10 -13.56
N PRO A 344 -11.96 -14.25 -12.96
CA PRO A 344 -13.15 -13.80 -13.66
C PRO A 344 -12.74 -13.13 -14.99
N LEU A 345 -13.59 -13.28 -16.00
CA LEU A 345 -13.44 -12.72 -17.35
C LEU A 345 -12.41 -13.38 -18.28
N VAL A 346 -11.61 -14.34 -17.80
CA VAL A 346 -10.59 -15.05 -18.60
C VAL A 346 -10.73 -16.57 -18.42
N ASP A 347 -10.96 -17.31 -19.51
CA ASP A 347 -11.08 -18.77 -19.46
C ASP A 347 -9.75 -19.51 -19.32
N ALA A 348 -8.63 -18.84 -19.60
CA ALA A 348 -7.30 -19.42 -19.49
C ALA A 348 -6.77 -19.37 -18.05
N ASP A 349 -6.18 -20.47 -17.62
CA ASP A 349 -5.30 -20.54 -16.47
C ASP A 349 -4.20 -19.44 -16.50
N LEU A 350 -3.81 -18.95 -15.32
CA LEU A 350 -2.88 -17.83 -15.17
C LEU A 350 -1.47 -18.13 -15.72
N GLY A 351 -1.03 -19.38 -15.58
CA GLY A 351 0.28 -19.86 -16.04
C GLY A 351 0.41 -19.80 -17.55
N SER A 352 -0.60 -20.32 -18.26
CA SER A 352 -0.73 -20.30 -19.72
C SER A 352 -0.92 -18.87 -20.26
N LEU A 353 -1.74 -18.05 -19.60
CA LEU A 353 -1.95 -16.64 -19.94
C LEU A 353 -0.61 -15.87 -19.96
N LEU A 354 0.20 -16.03 -18.91
CA LEU A 354 1.47 -15.31 -18.76
C LEU A 354 2.66 -16.02 -19.42
N GLN A 355 2.56 -17.32 -19.71
CA GLN A 355 3.68 -18.21 -20.10
C GLN A 355 4.76 -18.26 -19.01
N LEU A 356 4.34 -18.54 -17.78
CA LEU A 356 5.20 -18.52 -16.59
C LEU A 356 6.32 -19.55 -16.66
N ASP A 357 6.04 -20.75 -17.19
CA ASP A 357 6.99 -21.83 -17.46
C ASP A 357 8.18 -21.31 -18.31
N VAL A 358 7.88 -20.76 -19.49
CA VAL A 358 8.89 -20.21 -20.40
C VAL A 358 9.60 -19.01 -19.78
N ALA A 359 8.86 -18.11 -19.12
CA ALA A 359 9.43 -16.90 -18.54
C ALA A 359 10.36 -17.18 -17.34
N LEU A 360 10.07 -18.21 -16.53
CA LEU A 360 10.93 -18.68 -15.45
C LEU A 360 12.17 -19.39 -16.00
N ALA A 361 12.00 -20.29 -16.97
CA ALA A 361 13.10 -21.01 -17.61
C ALA A 361 14.10 -20.07 -18.32
N ASP A 362 13.60 -19.04 -19.01
CA ASP A 362 14.43 -18.01 -19.66
C ASP A 362 15.16 -17.10 -18.65
N ALA A 363 14.52 -16.78 -17.50
CA ALA A 363 15.09 -15.92 -16.48
C ALA A 363 16.15 -16.62 -15.60
N ILE A 364 16.04 -17.94 -15.42
CA ILE A 364 16.84 -18.72 -14.48
C ILE A 364 17.84 -19.58 -15.26
N SER A 365 19.02 -19.02 -15.55
CA SER A 365 20.13 -19.78 -16.17
C SER A 365 20.63 -20.91 -15.26
N SER A 366 21.04 -22.05 -15.84
CA SER A 366 21.81 -23.06 -15.11
C SER A 366 23.11 -22.49 -14.56
N ILE A 367 23.60 -23.12 -13.49
CA ILE A 367 24.90 -22.80 -12.91
C ILE A 367 25.90 -23.91 -13.23
N ASN A 368 27.18 -23.56 -13.27
CA ASN A 368 28.26 -24.53 -13.30
C ASN A 368 29.40 -24.00 -12.43
N ILE A 369 29.51 -24.55 -11.22
CA ILE A 369 30.51 -24.16 -10.22
C ILE A 369 31.34 -25.35 -9.72
N SER A 370 31.19 -26.52 -10.35
CA SER A 370 31.87 -27.78 -9.99
C SER A 370 33.39 -27.78 -10.24
N GLY A 371 33.94 -26.66 -10.70
CA GLY A 371 35.37 -26.44 -10.91
C GLY A 371 36.09 -25.75 -9.74
N ALA A 372 35.41 -25.44 -8.64
CA ALA A 372 36.03 -24.82 -7.46
C ALA A 372 36.96 -25.80 -6.71
N ALA A 373 38.23 -25.40 -6.51
CA ALA A 373 39.21 -26.23 -5.80
C ALA A 373 39.20 -26.01 -4.27
N ASN A 374 38.63 -24.90 -3.80
CA ASN A 374 38.59 -24.48 -2.39
C ASN A 374 37.32 -23.62 -2.12
N MET A 375 36.98 -23.39 -0.85
CA MET A 375 35.76 -22.68 -0.44
C MET A 375 35.80 -21.20 -0.83
N SER A 376 36.99 -20.59 -0.88
CA SER A 376 37.19 -19.23 -1.39
C SER A 376 36.79 -19.12 -2.87
N GLU A 377 37.28 -20.03 -3.72
CA GLU A 377 36.91 -20.13 -5.14
C GLU A 377 35.43 -20.45 -5.33
N LEU A 378 34.86 -21.34 -4.52
CA LEU A 378 33.43 -21.65 -4.55
C LEU A 378 32.58 -20.40 -4.28
N SER A 379 32.96 -19.64 -3.26
CA SER A 379 32.30 -18.38 -2.90
C SER A 379 32.44 -17.33 -4.00
N GLN A 380 33.60 -17.26 -4.65
CA GLN A 380 33.83 -16.38 -5.81
C GLN A 380 32.97 -16.78 -7.02
N GLN A 381 32.83 -18.07 -7.30
CA GLN A 381 32.02 -18.58 -8.41
C GLN A 381 30.52 -18.36 -8.17
N LEU A 382 30.01 -18.60 -6.96
CA LEU A 382 28.63 -18.27 -6.56
C LEU A 382 28.35 -16.76 -6.70
N THR A 383 29.26 -15.91 -6.20
CA THR A 383 29.12 -14.44 -6.33
C THR A 383 29.13 -14.01 -7.80
N THR A 384 29.99 -14.62 -8.63
CA THR A 384 30.09 -14.35 -10.07
C THR A 384 28.83 -14.82 -10.82
N ALA A 385 28.21 -15.91 -10.38
CA ALA A 385 26.91 -16.37 -10.87
C ALA A 385 25.72 -15.53 -10.33
N GLY A 386 25.97 -14.49 -9.53
CA GLY A 386 24.98 -13.51 -9.07
C GLY A 386 24.26 -13.86 -7.77
N PHE A 387 24.77 -14.82 -6.98
CA PHE A 387 24.18 -15.19 -5.69
C PHE A 387 24.75 -14.37 -4.53
N THR A 388 23.90 -14.05 -3.57
CA THR A 388 24.27 -13.48 -2.26
C THR A 388 24.51 -14.61 -1.27
N ILE A 389 25.75 -14.72 -0.78
CA ILE A 389 26.14 -15.73 0.21
C ILE A 389 25.77 -15.22 1.61
N SER A 390 24.96 -15.99 2.34
CA SER A 390 24.58 -15.70 3.73
C SER A 390 25.43 -16.47 4.74
N HIS A 391 25.98 -17.62 4.34
CA HIS A 391 26.93 -18.42 5.12
C HIS A 391 27.90 -19.11 4.17
N ALA A 392 29.19 -19.15 4.52
CA ALA A 392 30.18 -20.02 3.89
C ALA A 392 31.32 -20.25 4.88
N LEU A 393 31.81 -21.49 4.96
CA LEU A 393 33.04 -21.77 5.69
C LEU A 393 34.24 -21.22 4.91
N THR A 394 35.20 -20.66 5.63
CA THR A 394 36.56 -20.43 5.12
C THR A 394 37.29 -21.75 4.91
N ASP A 395 38.39 -21.74 4.15
CA ASP A 395 39.21 -22.93 3.91
C ASP A 395 39.79 -23.50 5.22
N GLU A 396 40.18 -22.63 6.16
CA GLU A 396 40.63 -23.00 7.51
C GLU A 396 39.50 -23.60 8.36
N GLN A 397 38.27 -23.07 8.27
CA GLN A 397 37.12 -23.65 8.98
C GLN A 397 36.72 -25.00 8.41
N PHE A 398 36.67 -25.13 7.08
CA PHE A 398 36.32 -26.38 6.40
C PHE A 398 37.33 -27.49 6.71
N THR A 399 38.63 -27.20 6.66
CA THR A 399 39.69 -28.16 7.02
C THR A 399 39.76 -28.45 8.53
N GLY A 400 39.14 -27.62 9.36
CA GLY A 400 39.09 -27.75 10.82
C GLY A 400 37.81 -28.37 11.39
N LEU A 401 36.84 -28.77 10.55
CA LEU A 401 35.61 -29.43 11.01
C LEU A 401 35.91 -30.77 11.70
N ASP A 402 35.15 -31.09 12.76
CA ASP A 402 35.14 -32.46 13.29
C ASP A 402 34.46 -33.39 12.25
N PRO A 403 35.13 -34.46 11.78
CA PRO A 403 34.56 -35.38 10.80
C PRO A 403 33.23 -36.03 11.23
N ALA A 404 32.93 -36.10 12.54
CA ALA A 404 31.72 -36.70 13.07
C ALA A 404 30.56 -35.71 13.27
N GLU A 405 30.78 -34.40 13.15
CA GLU A 405 29.75 -33.38 13.36
C GLU A 405 28.99 -33.03 12.06
N PRO A 406 27.67 -32.77 12.13
CA PRO A 406 26.92 -32.09 11.07
C PRO A 406 27.41 -30.65 10.85
N ALA A 407 27.43 -30.18 9.60
CA ALA A 407 27.89 -28.83 9.27
C ALA A 407 27.19 -28.25 8.03
N ASP A 408 26.78 -26.99 8.11
CA ASP A 408 26.48 -26.17 6.93
C ASP A 408 27.80 -25.73 6.27
N PHE A 409 28.04 -26.11 5.02
CA PHE A 409 29.24 -25.68 4.30
C PHE A 409 29.08 -24.31 3.66
N VAL A 410 27.93 -24.09 3.03
CA VAL A 410 27.62 -22.86 2.29
C VAL A 410 26.11 -22.72 2.10
N ARG A 411 25.62 -21.47 2.20
CA ARG A 411 24.25 -21.05 1.96
C ARG A 411 24.25 -19.79 1.11
N ALA A 412 23.55 -19.85 -0.02
CA ALA A 412 23.47 -18.82 -1.03
C ALA A 412 22.01 -18.52 -1.38
N SER A 413 21.76 -17.32 -1.88
CA SER A 413 20.41 -16.84 -2.17
C SER A 413 20.40 -15.93 -3.38
N ARG A 414 19.27 -15.90 -4.10
CA ARG A 414 19.05 -14.96 -5.21
C ARG A 414 17.56 -14.74 -5.42
N THR A 415 17.22 -13.51 -5.77
CA THR A 415 15.91 -13.14 -6.30
C THR A 415 16.06 -12.82 -7.78
N TYR A 416 15.28 -13.50 -8.61
CA TYR A 416 15.15 -13.29 -10.04
C TYR A 416 13.89 -12.47 -10.26
N SER A 417 14.04 -11.24 -10.75
CA SER A 417 12.91 -10.49 -11.33
C SER A 417 12.75 -10.95 -12.77
N LEU A 418 11.57 -11.44 -13.13
CA LEU A 418 11.22 -11.60 -14.53
C LEU A 418 11.01 -10.21 -15.13
N ALA A 419 11.25 -10.07 -16.43
CA ALA A 419 10.85 -8.86 -17.13
C ALA A 419 9.32 -8.76 -17.10
N ARG A 420 8.77 -7.55 -16.89
CA ARG A 420 7.32 -7.31 -16.81
C ARG A 420 6.60 -7.98 -17.98
N ILE A 421 5.78 -8.98 -17.66
CA ILE A 421 5.05 -9.76 -18.64
C ILE A 421 3.84 -8.94 -19.06
N LEU A 422 3.70 -8.67 -20.36
CA LEU A 422 2.54 -8.00 -20.95
C LEU A 422 1.89 -8.93 -21.97
N LYS A 423 0.61 -9.22 -21.79
CA LYS A 423 -0.18 -10.13 -22.63
C LYS A 423 -1.55 -9.50 -22.88
N SER A 424 -2.14 -9.74 -24.05
CA SER A 424 -3.52 -9.35 -24.32
C SER A 424 -4.33 -10.61 -24.62
N THR A 425 -5.49 -10.73 -24.00
CA THR A 425 -6.39 -11.88 -24.14
C THR A 425 -7.81 -11.44 -24.46
N ALA A 426 -8.57 -12.28 -25.14
CA ALA A 426 -9.97 -12.04 -25.36
C ALA A 426 -10.76 -12.35 -24.08
N MET A 427 -11.72 -11.48 -23.77
CA MET A 427 -12.77 -11.80 -22.82
C MET A 427 -13.58 -13.00 -23.32
N THR A 428 -13.94 -13.89 -22.40
CA THR A 428 -14.63 -15.15 -22.70
C THR A 428 -15.97 -15.25 -21.98
N GLN A 429 -16.95 -15.88 -22.64
CA GLN A 429 -18.32 -15.99 -22.08
C GLN A 429 -18.37 -16.90 -20.85
N ASN A 430 -17.53 -17.93 -20.73
CA ASN A 430 -17.58 -18.81 -19.55
C ASN A 430 -17.08 -18.09 -18.29
N GLY A 431 -15.96 -17.35 -18.39
CA GLY A 431 -15.45 -16.47 -17.32
C GLY A 431 -16.36 -15.28 -16.98
N LEU A 432 -17.33 -14.95 -17.84
CA LEU A 432 -18.44 -14.03 -17.54
C LEU A 432 -19.61 -14.74 -16.86
N ASP A 433 -20.01 -15.91 -17.34
CA ASP A 433 -21.11 -16.70 -16.79
C ASP A 433 -20.80 -17.22 -15.37
N ALA A 434 -19.50 -17.35 -15.03
CA ALA A 434 -19.02 -17.57 -13.66
C ALA A 434 -19.43 -16.43 -12.69
N ILE A 435 -19.58 -15.20 -13.19
CA ILE A 435 -20.16 -14.08 -12.45
C ILE A 435 -21.68 -14.15 -12.66
N GLY A 436 -22.38 -14.89 -11.80
CA GLY A 436 -23.79 -15.28 -12.04
C GLY A 436 -24.80 -14.14 -12.29
N GLU A 437 -24.47 -12.89 -11.95
CA GLU A 437 -25.27 -11.69 -12.28
C GLU A 437 -25.12 -11.23 -13.75
N LEU A 438 -24.05 -11.65 -14.42
CA LEU A 438 -23.72 -11.40 -15.82
C LEU A 438 -23.99 -12.61 -16.73
N ALA A 439 -24.45 -13.73 -16.17
CA ALA A 439 -24.71 -14.95 -16.92
C ALA A 439 -25.72 -14.72 -18.06
N GLY A 440 -25.32 -15.07 -19.28
CA GLY A 440 -26.10 -14.83 -20.49
C GLY A 440 -26.07 -13.39 -21.04
N VAL A 441 -25.27 -12.49 -20.46
CA VAL A 441 -24.94 -11.19 -21.06
C VAL A 441 -23.78 -11.40 -22.05
N ASN A 442 -24.04 -11.18 -23.34
CA ASN A 442 -23.04 -11.28 -24.40
C ASN A 442 -22.08 -10.07 -24.38
N LEU A 443 -21.07 -10.14 -23.53
CA LEU A 443 -19.98 -9.18 -23.37
C LEU A 443 -18.75 -9.65 -24.18
N ASN A 444 -18.14 -8.72 -24.91
CA ASN A 444 -16.96 -8.94 -25.74
C ASN A 444 -15.95 -7.81 -25.50
N GLY A 445 -14.68 -8.15 -25.37
CA GLY A 445 -13.61 -7.18 -25.09
C GLY A 445 -12.21 -7.78 -25.29
N GLN A 446 -11.21 -6.94 -25.15
CA GLN A 446 -9.82 -7.35 -24.95
C GLN A 446 -9.39 -6.93 -23.55
N LEU A 447 -8.62 -7.78 -22.89
CA LEU A 447 -8.08 -7.60 -21.56
C LEU A 447 -6.56 -7.68 -21.65
N ASP A 448 -5.89 -6.62 -21.20
CA ASP A 448 -4.45 -6.57 -21.10
C ASP A 448 -4.05 -7.04 -19.69
N ALA A 449 -3.31 -8.16 -19.65
CA ALA A 449 -2.70 -8.73 -18.47
C ALA A 449 -1.26 -8.23 -18.34
N MET A 450 -0.89 -7.83 -17.14
CA MET A 450 0.39 -7.30 -16.75
C MET A 450 0.85 -7.99 -15.48
N ALA A 451 2.05 -8.57 -15.47
CA ALA A 451 2.59 -9.24 -14.30
C ALA A 451 4.04 -8.84 -13.99
N ASP A 452 4.27 -8.50 -12.73
CA ASP A 452 5.61 -8.42 -12.13
C ASP A 452 5.80 -9.70 -11.29
N VAL A 453 6.77 -10.53 -11.67
CA VAL A 453 6.98 -11.87 -11.09
C VAL A 453 8.40 -11.99 -10.55
N TYR A 454 8.52 -12.47 -9.32
CA TYR A 454 9.78 -12.71 -8.63
C TYR A 454 9.89 -14.19 -8.24
N PHE A 455 10.93 -14.86 -8.73
CA PHE A 455 11.36 -16.14 -8.16
C PHE A 455 12.48 -15.88 -7.15
N THR A 456 12.28 -16.26 -5.90
CA THR A 456 13.30 -16.19 -4.86
C THR A 456 13.69 -17.59 -4.46
N VAL A 457 14.99 -17.81 -4.34
CA VAL A 457 15.52 -19.09 -3.90
C VAL A 457 16.64 -18.85 -2.91
N SER A 458 16.63 -19.62 -1.84
CA SER A 458 17.73 -19.74 -0.89
C SER A 458 18.02 -21.21 -0.72
N PHE A 459 19.29 -21.58 -0.85
CA PHE A 459 19.73 -22.97 -0.89
C PHE A 459 21.12 -23.09 -0.28
N GLY A 460 21.51 -24.30 0.04
CA GLY A 460 22.84 -24.59 0.55
C GLY A 460 23.23 -26.04 0.32
N VAL A 461 24.43 -26.37 0.78
CA VAL A 461 24.86 -27.74 0.98
C VAL A 461 25.34 -27.88 2.42
N ASP A 462 24.81 -28.87 3.11
CA ASP A 462 25.30 -29.35 4.39
C ASP A 462 25.82 -30.78 4.28
N THR A 463 26.10 -31.39 5.42
CA THR A 463 26.56 -32.76 5.58
C THR A 463 25.58 -33.85 5.11
N ASP A 464 24.34 -33.51 4.75
CA ASP A 464 23.34 -34.40 4.16
C ASP A 464 23.02 -34.02 2.69
N GLY A 465 23.79 -33.10 2.11
CA GLY A 465 23.73 -32.71 0.70
C GLY A 465 23.01 -31.38 0.44
N PHE A 466 22.49 -31.24 -0.78
CA PHE A 466 21.78 -30.03 -1.21
C PHE A 466 20.44 -29.86 -0.48
N TYR A 467 20.11 -28.62 -0.12
CA TYR A 467 18.82 -28.26 0.46
C TYR A 467 18.35 -26.88 -0.02
N LEU A 468 17.03 -26.68 -0.01
CA LEU A 468 16.39 -25.37 -0.06
C LEU A 468 16.06 -24.90 1.36
N VAL A 469 15.96 -23.58 1.50
CA VAL A 469 15.54 -22.89 2.71
C VAL A 469 14.07 -22.49 2.58
N PRO A 470 13.21 -22.79 3.56
CA PRO A 470 11.83 -22.33 3.60
C PRO A 470 11.73 -20.81 3.46
N GLY A 471 10.74 -20.32 2.72
CA GLY A 471 10.56 -18.90 2.44
C GLY A 471 9.77 -18.64 1.16
N ASN A 472 9.95 -17.45 0.59
CA ASN A 472 9.27 -17.04 -0.64
C ASN A 472 9.87 -17.83 -1.82
N GLY A 473 9.06 -18.63 -2.52
CA GLY A 473 9.46 -19.36 -3.73
C GLY A 473 9.15 -18.53 -4.98
N VAL A 474 7.88 -18.45 -5.37
CA VAL A 474 7.41 -17.52 -6.42
C VAL A 474 6.44 -16.53 -5.81
N LEU A 475 6.61 -15.24 -6.11
CA LEU A 475 5.63 -14.19 -5.85
C LEU A 475 5.29 -13.52 -7.19
N ALA A 476 4.00 -13.38 -7.51
CA ALA A 476 3.58 -12.51 -8.60
C ALA A 476 2.62 -11.43 -8.12
N SER A 477 2.66 -10.30 -8.80
CA SER A 477 1.60 -9.29 -8.80
C SER A 477 1.06 -9.19 -10.21
N VAL A 478 -0.20 -9.58 -10.40
CA VAL A 478 -0.84 -9.62 -11.71
C VAL A 478 -2.03 -8.68 -11.72
N ALA A 479 -2.05 -7.76 -12.68
CA ALA A 479 -3.17 -6.89 -12.98
C ALA A 479 -3.69 -7.22 -14.39
N VAL A 480 -4.97 -7.57 -14.51
CA VAL A 480 -5.65 -7.80 -15.78
C VAL A 480 -6.73 -6.72 -15.93
N GLY A 481 -6.76 -5.99 -17.04
CA GLY A 481 -7.81 -4.99 -17.25
C GLY A 481 -7.99 -4.58 -18.70
N GLY A 482 -9.15 -4.04 -19.05
CA GLY A 482 -9.44 -3.68 -20.43
C GLY A 482 -10.86 -3.19 -20.68
N ASN A 483 -11.15 -2.88 -21.94
CA ASN A 483 -12.42 -2.30 -22.38
C ASN A 483 -13.38 -3.39 -22.87
N LEU A 484 -14.61 -3.34 -22.37
CA LEU A 484 -15.68 -4.28 -22.65
C LEU A 484 -16.80 -3.61 -23.45
N SER A 485 -17.53 -4.43 -24.22
CA SER A 485 -18.75 -4.03 -24.91
C SER A 485 -19.79 -5.15 -24.95
N ALA A 486 -21.07 -4.84 -24.77
CA ALA A 486 -22.18 -5.78 -24.92
C ALA A 486 -23.27 -5.23 -25.81
N SER A 487 -24.10 -6.12 -26.37
CA SER A 487 -25.35 -5.73 -27.03
C SER A 487 -26.56 -6.28 -26.26
N ALA A 488 -27.51 -5.41 -25.93
CA ALA A 488 -28.69 -5.77 -25.15
C ALA A 488 -29.91 -4.96 -25.63
N GLY A 489 -31.00 -5.65 -25.97
CA GLY A 489 -32.29 -5.01 -26.27
C GLY A 489 -32.30 -4.00 -27.44
N GLY A 490 -31.31 -4.05 -28.35
CA GLY A 490 -31.15 -3.09 -29.45
C GLY A 490 -30.23 -1.90 -29.12
N GLY A 491 -29.59 -1.86 -27.94
CA GLY A 491 -28.55 -0.91 -27.58
C GLY A 491 -27.18 -1.57 -27.36
N THR A 492 -26.16 -0.74 -27.21
CA THR A 492 -24.78 -1.14 -26.87
C THR A 492 -24.41 -0.63 -25.49
N ILE A 493 -23.79 -1.48 -24.67
CA ILE A 493 -23.18 -1.14 -23.38
C ILE A 493 -21.67 -1.17 -23.58
N SER A 494 -20.93 -0.27 -22.94
CA SER A 494 -19.47 -0.36 -22.81
C SER A 494 -19.03 -0.02 -21.38
N GLY A 495 -17.87 -0.53 -20.98
CA GLY A 495 -17.33 -0.33 -19.64
C GLY A 495 -15.91 -0.91 -19.51
N ASN A 496 -15.31 -0.76 -18.33
CA ASN A 496 -13.96 -1.26 -18.08
C ASN A 496 -14.01 -2.41 -17.08
N ALA A 497 -13.14 -3.40 -17.27
CA ALA A 497 -12.84 -4.42 -16.27
C ALA A 497 -11.44 -4.24 -15.71
N ALA A 498 -11.26 -4.61 -14.44
CA ALA A 498 -9.97 -4.73 -13.79
C ALA A 498 -10.04 -5.86 -12.73
N VAL A 499 -9.01 -6.69 -12.69
CA VAL A 499 -8.79 -7.78 -11.72
C VAL A 499 -7.34 -7.68 -11.26
N GLY A 500 -7.11 -7.66 -9.95
CA GLY A 500 -5.78 -7.75 -9.36
C GLY A 500 -5.66 -9.02 -8.54
N VAL A 501 -4.60 -9.80 -8.75
CA VAL A 501 -4.26 -10.97 -7.94
C VAL A 501 -2.78 -10.93 -7.57
N SER A 502 -2.45 -11.38 -6.36
CA SER A 502 -1.06 -11.50 -5.90
C SER A 502 -0.81 -12.91 -5.40
N PRO A 503 -0.73 -13.91 -6.29
CA PRO A 503 -0.46 -15.29 -5.89
C PRO A 503 0.98 -15.43 -5.38
N GLU A 504 1.15 -16.32 -4.41
CA GLU A 504 2.44 -16.59 -3.77
C GLU A 504 2.56 -18.10 -3.55
N VAL A 505 3.69 -18.67 -3.96
CA VAL A 505 4.11 -20.04 -3.65
C VAL A 505 5.20 -19.94 -2.60
N ARG A 506 4.93 -20.45 -1.40
CA ARG A 506 5.93 -20.54 -0.32
C ARG A 506 6.52 -21.93 -0.24
N LEU A 507 7.83 -21.96 -0.04
CA LEU A 507 8.54 -23.14 0.40
C LEU A 507 8.38 -23.28 1.91
N THR A 508 7.72 -24.35 2.37
CA THR A 508 7.59 -24.69 3.79
C THR A 508 8.11 -26.11 4.03
N THR A 509 8.40 -26.45 5.30
CA THR A 509 8.94 -27.75 5.67
C THR A 509 8.39 -28.20 7.00
N SER A 510 8.20 -29.52 7.14
CA SER A 510 7.93 -30.16 8.43
C SER A 510 9.21 -30.73 9.09
N HIS A 511 10.36 -30.64 8.42
CA HIS A 511 11.62 -31.16 8.94
C HIS A 511 12.13 -30.30 10.09
N ALA A 512 12.51 -30.94 11.19
CA ALA A 512 12.94 -30.26 12.41
C ALA A 512 14.27 -29.50 12.27
N ASP A 513 15.05 -29.76 11.22
CA ASP A 513 16.25 -29.02 10.86
C ASP A 513 15.95 -27.74 10.05
N GLY A 514 14.70 -27.51 9.65
CA GLY A 514 14.28 -26.34 8.88
C GLY A 514 14.73 -26.35 7.41
N ARG A 515 15.05 -27.52 6.84
CA ARG A 515 15.49 -27.66 5.44
C ARG A 515 14.43 -28.36 4.59
N ILE A 516 14.55 -28.23 3.27
CA ILE A 516 13.79 -28.98 2.27
C ILE A 516 14.81 -29.66 1.36
N ARG A 517 14.80 -30.99 1.28
CA ARG A 517 15.62 -31.76 0.34
C ARG A 517 14.87 -31.91 -0.98
N LEU A 518 15.58 -32.16 -2.07
CA LEU A 518 14.93 -32.31 -3.39
C LEU A 518 13.98 -33.51 -3.45
N ALA A 519 14.22 -34.56 -2.66
CA ALA A 519 13.30 -35.69 -2.54
C ALA A 519 11.95 -35.28 -1.93
N ASP A 520 11.94 -34.30 -1.02
CA ASP A 520 10.74 -33.85 -0.32
C ASP A 520 9.81 -33.01 -1.23
N LEU A 521 10.30 -32.57 -2.40
CA LEU A 521 9.52 -31.86 -3.41
C LEU A 521 8.66 -32.78 -4.30
N VAL A 522 8.94 -34.10 -4.32
CA VAL A 522 8.31 -35.07 -5.24
C VAL A 522 7.05 -35.71 -4.64
N ASP A 523 7.01 -35.85 -3.31
CA ASP A 523 6.10 -36.79 -2.65
C ASP A 523 4.76 -36.18 -2.18
N ASP A 524 4.53 -34.87 -2.35
CA ASP A 524 3.26 -34.24 -1.98
C ASP A 524 2.31 -34.14 -3.19
N PRO A 525 1.19 -34.90 -3.24
CA PRO A 525 0.26 -34.86 -4.36
C PRO A 525 -0.40 -33.47 -4.47
N PRO A 526 -0.78 -33.01 -5.68
CA PRO A 526 -1.23 -31.62 -5.95
C PRO A 526 -2.56 -31.19 -5.30
N ASN A 527 -3.05 -31.92 -4.29
CA ASN A 527 -4.16 -31.56 -3.42
C ASN A 527 -3.76 -31.35 -1.95
N GLN A 528 -2.49 -31.55 -1.57
CA GLN A 528 -1.98 -31.00 -0.31
C GLN A 528 -1.31 -29.67 -0.62
N THR A 529 -1.80 -28.64 0.07
CA THR A 529 -1.38 -27.26 -0.12
C THR A 529 -0.05 -27.06 0.57
N PHE A 530 0.94 -26.52 -0.14
CA PHE A 530 2.11 -25.88 0.47
C PHE A 530 1.60 -24.73 1.37
N ALA A 531 1.51 -24.99 2.67
CA ALA A 531 0.94 -24.12 3.70
C ALA A 531 2.02 -23.56 4.62
#